data_AF-A0A535P3U0-F1
#
_entry.id   AF-A0A535P3U0-F1
#
_cell.length_a   1.000
_cell.length_b   1.000
_cell.length_c   1.000
_cell.angle_alpha   90.00
_cell.angle_beta   90.00
_cell.angle_gamma   90.00
#
_symmetry.space_group_name_H-M   'P 1'
#
loop_
_entity.id
_entity.type
_entity.pdbx_description
1 polymer ?
#
loop_
_entity_poly.entity_id
_entity_poly.type
_entity_poly.pdbx_seq_one_letter_code
_entity_poly.pdbx_strand_id
1 'polypeptide(L)'
;IPEVLDSLIVGVELPGGKYYMPLFVVLRDGVTLDDALKAKIKESLRKGISPHHVPDEVIAVPEVPRTLSGKKLEVPVKKLFMGAPVEKAVSADAMSNPESIKYFFGFADKVNAMRERSG
;
A
#
# COMPACT_ATOMS: atom_id res chain seq x y z
N ILE A 1 -1.86 8.69 14.91
CA ILE A 1 -1.24 7.42 15.37
C ILE A 1 0.27 7.65 15.45
N PRO A 2 0.83 7.94 16.64
CA PRO A 2 2.24 8.32 16.78
C PRO A 2 3.25 7.23 16.39
N GLU A 3 2.83 5.96 16.39
CA GLU A 3 3.65 4.79 16.05
C GLU A 3 3.99 4.69 14.56
N VAL A 4 3.21 5.34 13.70
CA VAL A 4 3.36 5.31 12.24
C VAL A 4 4.16 6.54 11.79
N LEU A 5 5.28 6.31 11.10
CA LEU A 5 6.15 7.34 10.53
C LEU A 5 5.67 7.81 9.16
N ASP A 6 5.20 6.88 8.34
CA ASP A 6 4.73 7.14 6.99
C ASP A 6 3.70 6.10 6.57
N SER A 7 2.95 6.39 5.53
CA SER A 7 1.94 5.47 5.01
C SER A 7 1.64 5.67 3.54
N LEU A 8 1.16 4.61 2.89
CA LEU A 8 0.64 4.64 1.54
C LEU A 8 -0.64 3.81 1.50
N ILE A 9 -1.76 4.42 1.10
CA ILE A 9 -2.99 3.68 0.84
C ILE A 9 -3.14 3.53 -0.68
N VAL A 10 -3.52 2.35 -1.14
CA VAL A 10 -3.69 2.08 -2.57
C VAL A 10 -5.03 1.42 -2.77
N GLY A 11 -5.87 2.02 -3.59
CA GLY A 11 -7.16 1.46 -3.96
C GLY A 11 -7.13 0.77 -5.32
N VAL A 12 -7.51 -0.51 -5.34
CA VAL A 12 -7.46 -1.39 -6.51
C VAL A 12 -8.86 -1.90 -6.82
N GLU A 13 -9.27 -1.72 -8.07
CA GLU A 13 -10.49 -2.31 -8.60
C GLU A 13 -10.25 -3.79 -8.93
N LEU A 14 -11.11 -4.65 -8.41
CA LEU A 14 -11.11 -6.08 -8.67
C LEU A 14 -12.27 -6.43 -9.62
N PRO A 15 -12.20 -7.57 -10.34
CA PRO A 15 -13.31 -8.05 -11.15
C PRO A 15 -14.63 -8.17 -10.37
N GLY A 16 -15.75 -8.01 -11.08
CA GLY A 16 -17.10 -8.10 -10.48
C GLY A 16 -17.51 -6.88 -9.64
N GLY A 17 -16.88 -5.72 -9.84
CA GLY A 17 -17.19 -4.49 -9.11
C GLY A 17 -16.70 -4.46 -7.66
N LYS A 18 -15.84 -5.41 -7.28
CA LYS A 18 -15.19 -5.46 -5.97
C LYS A 18 -14.07 -4.43 -5.90
N TYR A 19 -13.74 -4.01 -4.68
CA TYR A 19 -12.66 -3.06 -4.41
C TYR A 19 -11.76 -3.61 -3.31
N TYR A 20 -10.46 -3.35 -3.42
CA TYR A 20 -9.47 -3.73 -2.44
C TYR A 20 -8.56 -2.55 -2.11
N MET A 21 -8.40 -2.27 -0.83
CA MET A 21 -7.75 -1.07 -0.32
C MET A 21 -6.74 -1.39 0.78
N PRO A 22 -5.55 -1.91 0.43
CA PRO A 22 -4.44 -2.08 1.35
C PRO A 22 -3.86 -0.75 1.82
N LEU A 23 -3.55 -0.67 3.11
CA LEU A 23 -2.78 0.40 3.74
C LEU A 23 -1.40 -0.14 4.12
N PHE A 24 -0.36 0.45 3.55
CA PHE A 24 1.03 0.22 3.92
C PHE A 24 1.45 1.26 4.95
N VAL A 25 2.12 0.83 6.03
CA VAL A 25 2.62 1.71 7.09
C VAL A 25 4.10 1.46 7.34
N VAL A 26 4.85 2.54 7.51
CA VAL A 26 6.20 2.52 8.05
C VAL A 26 6.09 2.78 9.54
N LEU A 27 6.59 1.87 10.35
CA LEU A 27 6.53 1.99 11.80
C LEU A 27 7.82 2.61 12.35
N ARG A 28 7.73 3.20 13.55
CA ARG A 28 8.92 3.57 14.32
C ARG A 28 9.73 2.33 14.69
N ASP A 29 11.03 2.52 14.83
CA ASP A 29 11.94 1.48 15.33
C ASP A 29 11.45 0.88 16.65
N GLY A 30 11.54 -0.45 16.76
CA GLY A 30 11.07 -1.20 17.92
C GLY A 30 9.56 -1.39 18.01
N VAL A 31 8.76 -0.79 17.11
CA VAL A 31 7.31 -1.02 17.05
C VAL A 31 6.99 -2.18 16.11
N THR A 32 6.14 -3.09 16.58
CA THR A 32 5.61 -4.19 15.78
C THR A 32 4.17 -3.90 15.35
N LEU A 33 3.80 -4.27 14.13
CA LEU A 33 2.41 -4.18 13.66
C LEU A 33 1.57 -5.34 14.20
N ASP A 34 1.20 -5.25 15.47
CA ASP A 34 0.30 -6.20 16.13
C ASP A 34 -1.18 -5.87 15.86
N ASP A 35 -2.08 -6.74 16.34
CA ASP A 35 -3.52 -6.59 16.10
C ASP A 35 -4.12 -5.41 16.86
N ALA A 36 -3.54 -5.03 18.00
CA ALA A 36 -3.96 -3.84 18.75
C ALA A 36 -3.67 -2.57 17.95
N LEU A 37 -2.47 -2.45 17.36
CA LEU A 37 -2.09 -1.33 16.52
C LEU A 37 -2.91 -1.28 15.23
N LYS A 38 -3.15 -2.43 14.58
CA LYS A 38 -4.05 -2.50 13.41
C LYS A 38 -5.46 -2.01 13.75
N ALA A 39 -6.02 -2.44 14.88
CA ALA A 39 -7.35 -2.01 15.32
C ALA A 39 -7.38 -0.50 15.58
N LYS A 40 -6.37 0.03 16.27
CA LYS A 40 -6.20 1.47 16.54
C LYS A 40 -6.12 2.30 15.25
N ILE A 41 -5.37 1.83 14.24
CA ILE A 41 -5.27 2.48 12.92
C ILE A 41 -6.63 2.50 12.22
N LYS A 42 -7.31 1.34 12.14
CA LYS A 42 -8.62 1.23 11.48
C LYS A 42 -9.69 2.09 12.18
N GLU A 43 -9.70 2.13 13.50
CA GLU A 43 -10.60 2.98 14.28
C GLU A 43 -10.35 4.48 14.04
N SER A 44 -9.08 4.89 14.01
CA SER A 44 -8.71 6.27 13.71
C SER A 44 -9.19 6.70 12.31
N LEU A 45 -9.08 5.83 11.30
CA LEU A 45 -9.54 6.13 9.94
C LEU A 45 -11.08 6.17 9.85
N ARG A 46 -11.78 5.27 10.55
CA ARG A 46 -13.25 5.30 10.65
C ARG A 46 -13.75 6.63 11.21
N LYS A 47 -13.11 7.13 12.26
CA LYS A 47 -13.51 8.37 12.96
C LYS A 47 -13.11 9.63 12.19
N GLY A 48 -11.96 9.61 11.53
CA GLY A 48 -11.35 10.82 10.95
C GLY A 48 -11.68 11.10 9.48
N ILE A 49 -12.09 10.09 8.70
CA ILE A 49 -12.32 10.25 7.26
C ILE A 49 -13.74 9.79 6.90
N SER A 50 -13.96 8.47 6.84
CA SER A 50 -15.26 7.86 6.59
C SER A 50 -15.16 6.34 6.77
N PRO A 51 -16.24 5.65 7.21
CA PRO A 51 -16.26 4.20 7.32
C PRO A 51 -16.04 3.47 6.00
N HIS A 52 -16.26 4.13 4.85
CA HIS A 52 -15.95 3.57 3.52
C HIS A 52 -14.47 3.63 3.17
N HIS A 53 -13.66 4.41 3.90
CA HIS A 53 -12.20 4.54 3.71
C HIS A 53 -11.39 3.69 4.70
N VAL A 54 -11.99 2.63 5.24
CA VAL A 54 -11.29 1.71 6.14
C VAL A 54 -10.54 0.68 5.31
N PRO A 55 -9.24 0.52 5.51
CA PRO A 55 -8.45 -0.41 4.72
C PRO A 55 -8.84 -1.86 5.02
N ASP A 56 -8.89 -2.68 3.98
CA ASP A 56 -9.11 -4.12 4.09
C ASP A 56 -7.97 -4.76 4.89
N GLU A 57 -6.74 -4.36 4.57
CA GLU A 57 -5.51 -4.88 5.17
C GLU A 57 -4.57 -3.74 5.57
N VAL A 58 -3.86 -3.92 6.68
CA VAL A 58 -2.79 -3.01 7.11
C VAL A 58 -1.49 -3.82 7.12
N ILE A 59 -0.49 -3.35 6.36
CA ILE A 59 0.77 -4.05 6.12
C ILE A 59 1.93 -3.16 6.54
N ALA A 60 2.88 -3.71 7.30
CA ALA A 60 4.11 -3.01 7.62
C ALA A 60 5.09 -3.11 6.44
N VAL A 61 5.69 -1.99 6.06
CA VAL A 61 6.76 -1.90 5.06
C VAL A 61 7.92 -1.11 5.64
N PRO A 62 9.17 -1.36 5.22
CA PRO A 62 10.30 -0.59 5.72
C PRO A 62 10.29 0.86 5.20
N GLU A 63 9.74 1.09 4.01
CA GLU A 63 9.70 2.43 3.41
C GLU A 63 8.58 2.57 2.37
N VAL A 64 8.07 3.79 2.19
CA VAL A 64 7.13 4.14 1.11
C VAL A 64 7.93 4.57 -0.13
N PRO A 65 7.63 4.03 -1.33
CA PRO A 65 8.31 4.38 -2.56
C PRO A 65 8.04 5.83 -2.97
N ARG A 66 9.11 6.55 -3.32
CA ARG A 66 9.07 7.99 -3.64
C ARG A 66 9.87 8.35 -4.88
N THR A 67 9.40 9.40 -5.56
CA THR A 67 10.14 10.05 -6.65
C THR A 67 11.41 10.74 -6.11
N LEU A 68 12.31 11.16 -7.01
CA LEU A 68 13.41 12.08 -6.68
C LEU A 68 12.94 13.38 -6.01
N SER A 69 11.74 13.86 -6.36
CA SER A 69 11.11 15.03 -5.72
C SER A 69 10.43 14.73 -4.38
N GLY A 70 10.55 13.50 -3.87
CA GLY A 70 9.98 13.07 -2.59
C GLY A 70 8.48 12.77 -2.63
N LYS A 71 7.81 12.82 -3.79
CA LYS A 71 6.38 12.49 -3.91
C LYS A 71 6.18 10.99 -3.78
N LYS A 72 5.15 10.56 -3.05
CA LYS A 72 4.78 9.14 -2.93
C LYS A 72 4.35 8.58 -4.29
N LEU A 73 4.74 7.35 -4.59
CA LEU A 73 4.46 6.67 -5.85
C LEU A 73 3.13 5.88 -5.81
N GLU A 74 2.03 6.52 -5.39
CA GLU A 74 0.72 5.87 -5.30
C GLU A 74 0.23 5.33 -6.65
N VAL A 75 0.25 6.17 -7.69
CA VAL A 75 -0.24 5.79 -9.03
C VAL A 75 0.59 4.66 -9.65
N PRO A 76 1.94 4.72 -9.63
CA PRO A 76 2.78 3.58 -10.03
C PRO A 76 2.50 2.28 -9.29
N VAL A 77 2.37 2.32 -7.96
CA VAL A 77 2.04 1.13 -7.17
C VAL A 77 0.65 0.60 -7.52
N LYS A 78 -0.34 1.47 -7.72
CA LYS A 78 -1.67 1.07 -8.20
C LYS A 78 -1.59 0.36 -9.56
N LYS A 79 -0.84 0.91 -10.52
CA LYS A 79 -0.66 0.30 -11.85
C LYS A 79 -0.04 -1.09 -11.76
N LEU A 80 0.98 -1.23 -10.92
CA LEU A 80 1.62 -2.52 -10.62
C LEU A 80 0.59 -3.54 -10.09
N PHE A 81 -0.23 -3.16 -9.10
CA PHE A 81 -1.29 -4.02 -8.57
C PHE A 81 -2.41 -4.33 -9.56
N MET A 82 -2.59 -3.48 -10.58
CA MET A 82 -3.48 -3.72 -11.71
C MET A 82 -2.83 -4.57 -12.82
N GLY A 83 -1.63 -5.12 -12.59
CA GLY A 83 -0.95 -6.04 -13.50
C GLY A 83 -0.11 -5.38 -14.58
N ALA A 84 0.22 -4.09 -14.45
CA ALA A 84 1.18 -3.45 -15.35
C ALA A 84 2.57 -4.08 -15.15
N PRO A 85 3.34 -4.33 -16.23
CA PRO A 85 4.74 -4.73 -16.13
C PRO A 85 5.53 -3.73 -15.29
N VAL A 86 6.48 -4.22 -14.50
CA VAL A 86 7.26 -3.41 -13.54
C VAL A 86 7.91 -2.21 -14.22
N GLU A 87 8.53 -2.45 -15.38
CA GLU A 87 9.27 -1.45 -16.16
C GLU A 87 8.35 -0.37 -16.73
N LYS A 88 7.05 -0.66 -16.86
CA LYS A 88 6.02 0.30 -17.29
C LYS A 88 5.33 0.99 -16.11
N ALA A 89 5.36 0.39 -14.93
CA ALA A 89 4.76 0.95 -13.73
C ALA A 89 5.64 2.06 -13.13
N VAL A 90 6.95 1.84 -13.07
CA VAL A 90 7.91 2.78 -12.48
C VAL A 90 9.31 2.62 -13.10
N SER A 91 10.06 3.72 -13.17
CA SER A 91 11.50 3.71 -13.47
C SER A 91 12.30 3.89 -12.19
N ALA A 92 13.28 3.00 -11.94
CA ALA A 92 14.16 3.09 -10.78
C ALA A 92 14.96 4.41 -10.75
N ASP A 93 15.39 4.90 -11.92
CA ASP A 93 16.13 6.16 -12.04
C ASP A 93 15.30 7.39 -11.64
N ALA A 94 13.98 7.27 -11.62
CA ALA A 94 13.06 8.31 -11.19
C ALA A 94 12.75 8.27 -9.68
N MET A 95 13.32 7.31 -8.94
CA MET A 95 13.07 7.08 -7.52
C MET A 95 14.21 7.58 -6.64
N SER A 96 13.86 8.18 -5.49
CA SER A 96 14.85 8.52 -4.45
C SER A 96 15.24 7.31 -3.60
N ASN A 97 14.38 6.31 -3.53
CA ASN A 97 14.56 5.08 -2.75
C ASN A 97 14.17 3.85 -3.58
N PRO A 98 14.88 3.52 -4.68
CA PRO A 98 14.46 2.48 -5.62
C PRO A 98 14.19 1.12 -4.98
N GLU A 99 14.92 0.76 -3.92
CA GLU A 99 14.78 -0.53 -3.21
C GLU A 99 13.39 -0.71 -2.57
N SER A 100 12.74 0.38 -2.16
CA SER A 100 11.42 0.35 -1.51
C SER A 100 10.34 -0.31 -2.37
N ILE A 101 10.45 -0.24 -3.71
CA ILE A 101 9.43 -0.80 -4.61
C ILE A 101 9.42 -2.33 -4.62
N LYS A 102 10.53 -3.00 -4.26
CA LYS A 102 10.64 -4.46 -4.30
C LYS A 102 9.61 -5.14 -3.39
N TYR A 103 9.28 -4.52 -2.26
CA TYR A 103 8.22 -4.99 -1.34
C TYR A 103 6.84 -5.00 -2.00
N PHE A 104 6.61 -4.10 -2.94
CA PHE A 104 5.35 -3.99 -3.65
C PHE A 104 5.25 -4.99 -4.81
N PHE A 105 6.37 -5.49 -5.34
CA PHE A 105 6.34 -6.56 -6.35
C PHE A 105 5.75 -7.85 -5.79
N GLY A 106 6.25 -8.34 -4.65
CA GLY A 106 5.71 -9.54 -4.01
C GLY A 106 4.25 -9.37 -3.59
N PHE A 107 3.83 -8.14 -3.25
CA PHE A 107 2.43 -7.85 -2.96
C PHE A 107 1.56 -7.80 -4.23
N ALA A 108 2.11 -7.37 -5.37
CA ALA A 108 1.39 -7.34 -6.63
C ALA A 108 0.96 -8.75 -7.05
N ASP A 109 1.80 -9.77 -6.84
CA ASP A 109 1.46 -11.16 -7.11
C ASP A 109 0.26 -11.62 -6.28
N LYS A 110 0.21 -11.24 -4.99
CA LYS A 110 -0.95 -11.49 -4.12
C LYS A 110 -2.21 -10.81 -4.66
N VAL A 111 -2.13 -9.56 -5.11
CA VAL A 111 -3.28 -8.84 -5.66
C VAL A 111 -3.73 -9.45 -6.99
N ASN A 112 -2.81 -9.86 -7.86
CA ASN A 112 -3.13 -10.55 -9.10
C ASN A 112 -3.87 -11.87 -8.83
N ALA A 113 -3.42 -12.66 -7.86
CA ALA A 113 -4.12 -13.86 -7.44
C ALA A 113 -5.54 -13.57 -6.89
N MET A 114 -5.75 -12.44 -6.20
CA MET A 114 -7.09 -12.01 -5.77
C MET A 114 -7.98 -11.65 -6.95
N ARG A 115 -7.42 -10.99 -7.98
CA ARG A 115 -8.13 -10.61 -9.20
C ARG A 115 -8.56 -11.84 -9.99
N GLU A 116 -7.67 -12.81 -10.16
CA GLU A 116 -7.94 -14.08 -10.87
C GLU A 116 -9.03 -14.92 -10.19
N ARG A 117 -9.06 -14.96 -8.85
CA ARG A 117 -10.11 -15.70 -8.09
C ARG A 117 -11.45 -14.97 -8.04
N SER A 118 -11.48 -13.70 -8.44
CA SER A 118 -12.69 -12.86 -8.38
C SER A 118 -13.38 -12.72 -9.73
N GLY A 119 -12.76 -13.19 -10.82
CA GLY A 119 -13.35 -13.32 -12.16
C GLY A 119 -13.98 -14.69 -12.35
#